data_AF-A0A538C9Z6-F1
#
_entry.id   AF-A0A538C9Z6-F1
#
_cell.length_a   1.000
_cell.length_b   1.000
_cell.length_c   1.000
_cell.angle_alpha   90.00
_cell.angle_beta   90.00
_cell.angle_gamma   90.00
#
_symmetry.space_group_name_H-M   'P 1'
#
loop_
_entity.id
_entity.type
_entity.pdbx_description
1 polymer ?
#
loop_
_entity_poly.entity_id
_entity_poly.type
_entity_poly.pdbx_seq_one_letter_code
_entity_poly.pdbx_strand_id
1 'polypeptide(L)'
;ENPSLAGRYTMIGQTVAIVTNGSRVLGLGDIGPVAAMPVMEGKAVFYDQCAGLNAMPILLDAHDVDTFVETVIRIAPTFGAIHLEDISAPECFEIEARLIEALPQPVMHDDVHGTAVVTLAAAIAGCRQVDRRLDQSVIGQLGLGAAGFGIAALVKQGGAERVLA
;
A
#
# COMPACT_ATOMS: atom_id res chain seq x y z
N GLU A 1 -17.45 -14.39 -23.96
CA GLU A 1 -16.71 -13.99 -25.18
C GLU A 1 -16.15 -12.56 -25.14
N ASN A 2 -16.72 -11.59 -24.39
CA ASN A 2 -16.12 -10.25 -24.19
C ASN A 2 -15.51 -10.08 -22.78
N PRO A 3 -14.17 -10.04 -22.63
CA PRO A 3 -13.49 -9.89 -21.33
C PRO A 3 -13.80 -8.57 -20.60
N SER A 4 -14.14 -7.48 -21.29
CA SER A 4 -14.40 -6.19 -20.63
C SER A 4 -15.65 -6.21 -19.74
N LEU A 5 -16.52 -7.20 -19.93
CA LEU A 5 -17.71 -7.41 -19.12
C LEU A 5 -17.42 -8.14 -17.80
N ALA A 6 -16.20 -8.65 -17.61
CA ALA A 6 -15.82 -9.40 -16.42
C ALA A 6 -16.04 -8.61 -15.13
N GLY A 7 -15.62 -7.33 -15.09
CA GLY A 7 -15.83 -6.47 -13.93
C GLY A 7 -17.30 -6.20 -13.58
N ARG A 8 -18.23 -6.40 -14.53
CA ARG A 8 -19.67 -6.21 -14.33
C ARG A 8 -20.39 -7.50 -13.89
N TYR A 9 -19.99 -8.63 -14.45
CA TYR A 9 -20.71 -9.90 -14.26
C TYR A 9 -20.00 -10.89 -13.33
N THR A 10 -18.82 -10.54 -12.82
CA THR A 10 -18.08 -11.33 -11.83
C THR A 10 -17.64 -10.46 -10.66
N MET A 11 -17.04 -11.08 -9.65
CA MET A 11 -16.48 -10.40 -8.48
C MET A 11 -15.26 -9.53 -8.80
N ILE A 12 -14.65 -9.63 -9.98
CA ILE A 12 -13.39 -8.96 -10.33
C ILE A 12 -13.49 -7.46 -10.06
N GLY A 13 -14.56 -6.80 -10.50
CA GLY A 13 -14.73 -5.35 -10.33
C GLY A 13 -14.93 -4.87 -8.88
N GLN A 14 -15.12 -5.79 -7.93
CA GLN A 14 -15.41 -5.50 -6.53
C GLN A 14 -14.51 -6.26 -5.55
N THR A 15 -13.39 -6.85 -6.02
CA THR A 15 -12.49 -7.63 -5.17
C THR A 15 -11.06 -7.12 -5.26
N VAL A 16 -10.45 -6.92 -4.09
CA VAL A 16 -9.04 -6.53 -3.91
C VAL A 16 -8.23 -7.74 -3.45
N ALA A 17 -7.05 -7.97 -4.01
CA ALA A 17 -6.08 -8.88 -3.43
C ALA A 17 -5.20 -8.12 -2.42
N ILE A 18 -5.17 -8.56 -1.17
CA ILE A 18 -4.22 -8.05 -0.16
C ILE A 18 -3.03 -9.01 -0.14
N VAL A 19 -1.94 -8.62 -0.77
CA VAL A 19 -0.78 -9.48 -0.99
C VAL A 19 0.34 -9.13 -0.02
N THR A 20 0.87 -10.14 0.67
CA THR A 20 2.02 -10.02 1.57
C THR A 20 2.91 -11.26 1.49
N ASN A 21 4.19 -11.11 1.84
CA ASN A 21 5.07 -12.24 2.20
C ASN A 21 5.41 -12.29 3.69
N GLY A 22 4.84 -11.38 4.51
CA GLY A 22 5.06 -11.34 5.96
C GLY A 22 6.47 -10.94 6.39
N SER A 23 7.28 -10.37 5.49
CA SER A 23 8.66 -9.97 5.76
C SER A 23 8.77 -8.72 6.66
N ARG A 24 7.68 -7.93 6.78
CA ARG A 24 7.65 -6.79 7.70
C ARG A 24 6.26 -6.57 8.29
N VAL A 25 5.81 -7.49 9.13
CA VAL A 25 4.50 -7.39 9.76
C VAL A 25 4.54 -6.43 10.94
N LEU A 26 3.85 -5.29 10.82
CA LEU A 26 3.72 -4.30 11.90
C LEU A 26 5.11 -3.92 12.50
N GLY A 27 5.20 -3.94 13.83
CA GLY A 27 6.46 -3.80 14.57
C GLY A 27 7.20 -5.11 14.84
N LEU A 28 6.65 -6.25 14.41
CA LEU A 28 7.17 -7.59 14.72
C LEU A 28 8.34 -8.00 13.82
N GLY A 29 8.43 -7.40 12.62
CA GLY A 29 9.46 -7.72 11.65
C GLY A 29 9.07 -8.91 10.78
N ASP A 30 10.07 -9.67 10.34
CA ASP A 30 9.84 -10.86 9.54
C ASP A 30 9.34 -12.00 10.44
N ILE A 31 8.07 -12.33 10.29
CA ILE A 31 7.40 -13.44 10.99
C ILE A 31 6.88 -14.49 10.01
N GLY A 32 7.18 -14.31 8.72
CA GLY A 32 6.70 -15.14 7.63
C GLY A 32 5.21 -14.93 7.27
N PRO A 33 4.80 -15.46 6.10
CA PRO A 33 3.51 -15.16 5.50
C PRO A 33 2.33 -15.65 6.34
N VAL A 34 2.38 -16.87 6.88
CA VAL A 34 1.26 -17.46 7.64
C VAL A 34 0.96 -16.66 8.91
N ALA A 35 1.97 -16.15 9.61
CA ALA A 35 1.79 -15.36 10.81
C ALA A 35 1.24 -13.95 10.51
N ALA A 36 1.35 -13.48 9.27
CA ALA A 36 0.75 -12.23 8.80
C ALA A 36 -0.77 -12.32 8.59
N MET A 37 -1.34 -13.53 8.47
CA MET A 37 -2.76 -13.75 8.14
C MET A 37 -3.74 -12.90 8.98
N PRO A 38 -3.61 -12.83 10.32
CA PRO A 38 -4.58 -12.07 11.12
C PRO A 38 -4.60 -10.57 10.79
N VAL A 39 -3.45 -10.00 10.38
CA VAL A 39 -3.37 -8.60 9.95
C VAL A 39 -4.06 -8.43 8.60
N MET A 40 -3.83 -9.34 7.65
CA MET A 40 -4.45 -9.31 6.33
C MET A 40 -5.97 -9.49 6.40
N GLU A 41 -6.46 -10.39 7.26
CA GLU A 41 -7.90 -10.56 7.53
C GLU A 41 -8.51 -9.29 8.14
N GLY A 42 -7.81 -8.64 9.06
CA GLY A 42 -8.23 -7.35 9.61
C GLY A 42 -8.37 -6.26 8.53
N LYS A 43 -7.40 -6.18 7.61
CA LYS A 43 -7.47 -5.26 6.45
C LYS A 43 -8.63 -5.61 5.52
N ALA A 44 -8.92 -6.90 5.31
CA ALA A 44 -10.06 -7.32 4.50
C ALA A 44 -11.40 -6.87 5.10
N VAL A 45 -11.56 -6.93 6.43
CA VAL A 45 -12.75 -6.42 7.13
C VAL A 45 -12.92 -4.91 6.91
N PHE A 46 -11.84 -4.13 6.89
CA PHE A 46 -11.93 -2.69 6.62
C PHE A 46 -12.41 -2.39 5.19
N TYR A 47 -12.03 -3.19 4.19
CA TYR A 47 -12.55 -3.01 2.83
C TYR A 47 -14.07 -3.21 2.76
N ASP A 48 -14.60 -4.23 3.44
CA ASP A 48 -16.04 -4.47 3.51
C ASP A 48 -16.75 -3.34 4.26
N GLN A 49 -16.30 -3.03 5.48
CA GLN A 49 -17.00 -2.10 6.37
C GLN A 49 -16.88 -0.62 5.94
N CYS A 50 -15.75 -0.22 5.36
CA CYS A 50 -15.50 1.18 5.01
C CYS A 50 -15.75 1.51 3.53
N ALA A 51 -15.59 0.53 2.63
CA ALA A 51 -15.67 0.75 1.19
C ALA A 51 -16.74 -0.12 0.48
N GLY A 52 -17.34 -1.08 1.16
CA GLY A 52 -18.27 -2.04 0.54
C GLY A 52 -17.60 -2.88 -0.55
N LEU A 53 -16.30 -3.16 -0.40
CA LEU A 53 -15.50 -3.96 -1.32
C LEU A 53 -15.15 -5.31 -0.67
N ASN A 54 -15.07 -6.35 -1.48
CA ASN A 54 -14.49 -7.62 -1.04
C ASN A 54 -12.97 -7.49 -1.06
N ALA A 55 -12.30 -8.14 -0.12
CA ALA A 55 -10.86 -8.25 -0.14
C ALA A 55 -10.42 -9.63 0.33
N MET A 56 -9.41 -10.19 -0.33
CA MET A 56 -8.90 -11.53 -0.06
C MET A 56 -7.42 -11.45 0.33
N PRO A 57 -7.06 -11.94 1.53
CA PRO A 57 -5.66 -12.19 1.89
C PRO A 57 -4.98 -13.17 0.94
N ILE A 58 -3.84 -12.78 0.37
CA ILE A 58 -2.98 -13.61 -0.46
C ILE A 58 -1.60 -13.64 0.16
N LEU A 59 -1.30 -14.74 0.83
CA LEU A 59 -0.03 -14.98 1.49
C LEU A 59 0.93 -15.67 0.52
N LEU A 60 2.07 -15.04 0.24
CA LEU A 60 3.09 -15.59 -0.64
C LEU A 60 4.32 -16.03 0.17
N ASP A 61 4.67 -17.31 0.10
CA ASP A 61 5.96 -17.82 0.56
C ASP A 61 7.03 -17.58 -0.53
N ALA A 62 7.28 -16.30 -0.80
CA ALA A 62 8.21 -15.83 -1.82
C ALA A 62 8.97 -14.61 -1.28
N HIS A 63 10.27 -14.79 -1.08
CA HIS A 63 11.16 -13.77 -0.51
C HIS A 63 11.98 -13.02 -1.57
N ASP A 64 12.13 -13.58 -2.77
CA ASP A 64 12.74 -12.86 -3.89
C ASP A 64 11.69 -12.07 -4.69
N VAL A 65 12.11 -10.89 -5.16
CA VAL A 65 11.26 -9.94 -5.90
C VAL A 65 10.68 -10.57 -7.17
N ASP A 66 11.48 -11.32 -7.92
CA ASP A 66 11.07 -11.91 -9.19
C ASP A 66 9.91 -12.90 -9.02
N THR A 67 10.05 -13.84 -8.08
CA THR A 67 9.01 -14.84 -7.80
C THR A 67 7.75 -14.17 -7.24
N PHE A 68 7.90 -13.18 -6.36
CA PHE A 68 6.76 -12.43 -5.82
C PHE A 68 5.99 -11.73 -6.95
N VAL A 69 6.69 -10.93 -7.78
CA VAL A 69 6.08 -10.16 -8.87
C VAL A 69 5.42 -11.09 -9.89
N GLU A 70 6.10 -12.13 -10.34
CA GLU A 70 5.56 -13.08 -11.31
C GLU A 70 4.32 -13.80 -10.78
N THR A 71 4.32 -14.16 -9.49
CA THR A 71 3.16 -14.80 -8.86
C THR A 71 1.97 -13.86 -8.82
N VAL A 72 2.17 -12.61 -8.41
CA VAL A 72 1.11 -11.59 -8.38
C VAL A 72 0.56 -11.34 -9.78
N ILE A 73 1.42 -11.23 -10.80
CA ILE A 73 0.99 -11.06 -12.20
C ILE A 73 0.08 -12.20 -12.65
N ARG A 74 0.44 -13.45 -12.31
CA ARG A 74 -0.33 -14.63 -12.72
C ARG A 74 -1.71 -14.72 -12.06
N ILE A 75 -1.87 -14.21 -10.84
CA ILE A 75 -3.17 -14.24 -10.13
C ILE A 75 -4.01 -12.98 -10.36
N ALA A 76 -3.40 -11.87 -10.80
CA ALA A 76 -4.04 -10.58 -10.99
C ALA A 76 -5.35 -10.60 -11.80
N PRO A 77 -5.54 -11.44 -12.84
CA PRO A 77 -6.82 -11.50 -13.57
C PRO A 77 -8.06 -11.80 -12.71
N THR A 78 -7.87 -12.31 -11.49
CA THR A 78 -8.96 -12.60 -10.52
C THR A 78 -9.44 -11.34 -9.77
N PHE A 79 -8.65 -10.27 -9.78
CA PHE A 79 -8.85 -9.11 -8.89
C PHE A 79 -8.97 -7.81 -9.68
N GLY A 80 -9.71 -6.87 -9.10
CA GLY A 80 -9.88 -5.51 -9.64
C GLY A 80 -8.80 -4.55 -9.19
N ALA A 81 -8.11 -4.86 -8.09
CA ALA A 81 -6.99 -4.08 -7.56
C ALA A 81 -6.03 -4.98 -6.77
N ILE A 82 -4.77 -4.56 -6.68
CA ILE A 82 -3.74 -5.19 -5.87
C ILE A 82 -3.34 -4.22 -4.75
N HIS A 83 -3.45 -4.69 -3.52
CA HIS A 83 -3.01 -4.02 -2.31
C HIS A 83 -1.78 -4.76 -1.81
N LEU A 84 -0.63 -4.09 -1.71
CA LEU A 84 0.60 -4.64 -1.12
C LEU A 84 0.69 -4.22 0.35
N GLU A 85 1.01 -5.17 1.23
CA GLU A 85 0.99 -4.96 2.68
C GLU A 85 2.15 -5.70 3.37
N ASP A 86 2.77 -5.09 4.39
CA ASP A 86 3.73 -5.75 5.29
C ASP A 86 4.93 -6.40 4.56
N ILE A 87 5.47 -5.71 3.55
CA ILE A 87 6.65 -6.14 2.78
C ILE A 87 7.86 -5.28 3.18
N SER A 88 9.02 -5.90 3.39
CA SER A 88 10.24 -5.19 3.77
C SER A 88 10.73 -4.23 2.69
N ALA A 89 11.27 -3.09 3.15
CA ALA A 89 12.11 -2.25 2.32
C ALA A 89 13.55 -2.80 2.30
N PRO A 90 14.29 -2.67 1.18
CA PRO A 90 13.94 -1.90 -0.02
C PRO A 90 13.11 -2.66 -1.06
N GLU A 91 12.90 -3.97 -0.91
CA GLU A 91 12.28 -4.84 -1.93
C GLU A 91 10.87 -4.38 -2.30
N CYS A 92 10.10 -3.89 -1.32
CA CYS A 92 8.74 -3.40 -1.51
C CYS A 92 8.61 -2.34 -2.63
N PHE A 93 9.64 -1.50 -2.82
CA PHE A 93 9.65 -0.45 -3.84
C PHE A 93 9.80 -1.01 -5.25
N GLU A 94 10.69 -1.99 -5.43
CA GLU A 94 10.87 -2.63 -6.73
C GLU A 94 9.64 -3.47 -7.10
N ILE A 95 9.09 -4.21 -6.12
CA ILE A 95 7.86 -4.98 -6.28
C ILE A 95 6.72 -4.07 -6.75
N GLU A 96 6.48 -2.97 -6.05
CA GLU A 96 5.42 -2.03 -6.41
C GLU A 96 5.61 -1.46 -7.81
N ALA A 97 6.82 -0.96 -8.12
CA ALA A 97 7.10 -0.34 -9.41
C ALA A 97 6.88 -1.32 -10.58
N ARG A 98 7.37 -2.56 -10.46
CA ARG A 98 7.21 -3.60 -11.49
C ARG A 98 5.77 -4.03 -11.67
N LEU A 99 5.00 -4.11 -10.58
CA LEU A 99 3.58 -4.47 -10.65
C LEU A 99 2.75 -3.35 -11.28
N ILE A 100 3.03 -2.08 -10.97
CA ILE A 100 2.39 -0.93 -11.62
C ILE A 100 2.68 -0.93 -13.14
N GLU A 101 3.90 -1.27 -13.55
CA GLU A 101 4.26 -1.34 -14.97
C GLU A 101 3.58 -2.52 -15.70
N ALA A 102 3.51 -3.68 -15.05
CA ALA A 102 3.06 -4.92 -15.68
C ALA A 102 1.53 -5.10 -15.68
N LEU A 103 0.81 -4.48 -14.75
CA LEU A 103 -0.62 -4.74 -14.54
C LEU A 103 -1.50 -3.57 -14.99
N PRO A 104 -2.63 -3.85 -15.67
CA PRO A 104 -3.64 -2.83 -15.94
C PRO A 104 -4.46 -2.44 -14.69
N GLN A 105 -4.45 -3.27 -13.64
CA GLN A 105 -5.11 -2.99 -12.37
C GLN A 105 -4.36 -1.92 -11.56
N PRO A 106 -5.05 -1.10 -10.76
CA PRO A 106 -4.38 -0.28 -9.75
C PRO A 106 -3.63 -1.16 -8.75
N VAL A 107 -2.39 -0.78 -8.48
CA VAL A 107 -1.51 -1.38 -7.47
C VAL A 107 -1.12 -0.28 -6.48
N MET A 108 -1.20 -0.57 -5.18
CA MET A 108 -0.81 0.36 -4.13
C MET A 108 -0.21 -0.40 -2.94
N HIS A 109 0.91 0.09 -2.43
CA HIS A 109 1.44 -0.31 -1.14
C HIS A 109 0.92 0.57 0.00
N ASP A 110 0.20 -0.01 0.96
CA ASP A 110 -0.46 0.76 2.04
C ASP A 110 0.55 1.37 3.02
N ASP A 111 1.58 0.63 3.43
CA ASP A 111 2.62 1.16 4.31
C ASP A 111 3.35 2.38 3.73
N VAL A 112 3.48 2.48 2.40
CA VAL A 112 4.09 3.63 1.72
C VAL A 112 3.08 4.75 1.55
N HIS A 113 2.04 4.51 0.73
CA HIS A 113 1.14 5.58 0.26
C HIS A 113 0.01 5.85 1.25
N GLY A 114 -0.56 4.80 1.85
CA GLY A 114 -1.63 4.91 2.84
C GLY A 114 -1.17 5.73 4.05
N THR A 115 -0.01 5.38 4.61
CA THR A 115 0.62 6.14 5.70
C THR A 115 0.93 7.59 5.31
N ALA A 116 1.45 7.81 4.10
CA ALA A 116 1.77 9.15 3.60
C ALA A 116 0.52 10.05 3.49
N VAL A 117 -0.58 9.53 2.92
CA VAL A 117 -1.82 10.28 2.72
C VAL A 117 -2.41 10.74 4.05
N VAL A 118 -2.54 9.83 5.02
CA VAL A 118 -3.10 10.19 6.33
C VAL A 118 -2.19 11.14 7.10
N THR A 119 -0.87 10.99 6.97
CA THR A 119 0.12 11.89 7.61
C THR A 119 0.07 13.30 7.03
N LEU A 120 0.00 13.43 5.70
CA LEU A 120 -0.16 14.73 5.05
C LEU A 120 -1.49 15.40 5.45
N ALA A 121 -2.60 14.64 5.47
CA ALA A 121 -3.88 15.16 5.90
C ALA A 121 -3.84 15.67 7.36
N ALA A 122 -3.21 14.91 8.26
CA ALA A 122 -3.01 15.32 9.65
C ALA A 122 -2.11 16.57 9.76
N ALA A 123 -1.04 16.65 8.97
CA ALA A 123 -0.16 17.82 8.95
C ALA A 123 -0.90 19.08 8.48
N ILE A 124 -1.72 18.98 7.43
CA ILE A 124 -2.54 20.09 6.93
C ILE A 124 -3.55 20.53 8.00
N ALA A 125 -4.24 19.59 8.64
CA ALA A 125 -5.19 19.89 9.71
C ALA A 125 -4.50 20.54 10.92
N GLY A 126 -3.34 20.02 11.32
CA GLY A 126 -2.53 20.57 12.40
C GLY A 126 -2.06 21.99 12.11
N CYS A 127 -1.58 22.26 10.89
CA CYS A 127 -1.20 23.61 10.45
C CYS A 127 -2.36 24.59 10.57
N ARG A 128 -3.56 24.20 10.08
CA ARG A 128 -4.77 25.02 10.17
C ARG A 128 -5.18 25.33 11.61
N GLN A 129 -5.03 24.37 12.53
CA GLN A 129 -5.40 24.52 13.94
C GLN A 129 -4.54 25.57 14.68
N VAL A 130 -3.31 25.80 14.21
CA VAL A 130 -2.37 26.76 14.82
C VAL A 130 -2.09 27.97 13.93
N ASP A 131 -2.94 28.21 12.92
CA ASP A 131 -2.82 29.29 11.94
C ASP A 131 -1.44 29.36 11.26
N ARG A 132 -0.93 28.19 10.86
CA ARG A 132 0.32 28.04 10.10
C ARG A 132 0.05 27.50 8.71
N ARG A 133 1.00 27.72 7.81
CA ARG A 133 1.02 27.12 6.48
C ARG A 133 2.07 26.02 6.40
N LEU A 134 1.75 24.97 5.66
CA LEU A 134 2.64 23.82 5.46
C LEU A 134 3.93 24.22 4.72
N ASP A 135 3.82 25.09 3.72
CA ASP A 135 4.94 25.58 2.91
C ASP A 135 5.92 26.46 3.70
N GLN A 136 5.44 27.14 4.75
CA GLN A 136 6.25 27.95 5.65
C GLN A 136 6.80 27.17 6.86
N SER A 137 6.45 25.89 6.98
CA SER A 137 6.84 25.05 8.10
C SER A 137 8.13 24.27 7.81
N VAL A 138 8.87 23.95 8.87
CA VAL A 138 9.98 23.00 8.81
C VAL A 138 9.51 21.68 9.39
N ILE A 139 9.60 20.63 8.58
CA ILE A 139 9.13 19.29 8.93
C ILE A 139 10.35 18.44 9.24
N GLY A 140 10.49 18.01 10.48
CA GLY A 140 11.50 17.03 10.88
C GLY A 140 10.95 15.62 10.79
N GLN A 141 11.62 14.75 10.04
CA GLN A 141 11.26 13.36 9.86
C GLN A 141 12.28 12.46 10.54
N LEU A 142 11.79 11.49 11.32
CA LEU A 142 12.61 10.49 11.98
C LEU A 142 12.25 9.12 11.41
N GLY A 143 13.17 8.55 10.61
CA GLY A 143 13.00 7.27 9.95
C GLY A 143 12.77 7.39 8.44
N LEU A 144 13.48 6.54 7.69
CA LEU A 144 13.52 6.54 6.22
C LEU A 144 13.24 5.15 5.64
N GLY A 145 12.43 4.34 6.32
CA GLY A 145 11.87 3.10 5.75
C GLY A 145 10.74 3.40 4.75
N ALA A 146 9.99 2.37 4.34
CA ALA A 146 8.87 2.45 3.40
C ALA A 146 7.93 3.64 3.66
N ALA A 147 7.34 3.70 4.87
CA ALA A 147 6.47 4.80 5.27
C ALA A 147 7.15 6.16 5.27
N GLY A 148 8.38 6.25 5.79
CA GLY A 148 9.13 7.50 5.84
C GLY A 148 9.40 8.06 4.45
N PHE A 149 9.81 7.21 3.51
CA PHE A 149 10.00 7.61 2.12
C PHE A 149 8.70 8.17 1.50
N GLY A 150 7.58 7.44 1.66
CA GLY A 150 6.27 7.88 1.18
C GLY A 150 5.84 9.22 1.78
N ILE A 151 5.97 9.39 3.10
CA ILE A 151 5.63 10.64 3.80
C ILE A 151 6.46 11.80 3.26
N ALA A 152 7.80 11.66 3.20
CA ALA A 152 8.68 12.73 2.73
C ALA A 152 8.34 13.15 1.30
N ALA A 153 8.13 12.17 0.42
CA ALA A 153 7.78 12.42 -0.97
C ALA A 153 6.42 13.13 -1.10
N LEU A 154 5.38 12.61 -0.45
CA LEU A 154 4.03 13.14 -0.59
C LEU A 154 3.88 14.50 0.08
N VAL A 155 4.50 14.72 1.22
CA VAL A 155 4.47 16.02 1.91
C VAL A 155 5.20 17.09 1.10
N LYS A 156 6.30 16.73 0.42
CA LYS A 156 6.99 17.62 -0.52
C LYS A 156 6.09 17.98 -1.70
N GLN A 157 5.41 17.00 -2.29
CA GLN A 157 4.42 17.23 -3.36
C GLN A 157 3.21 18.05 -2.88
N GLY A 158 2.81 17.86 -1.62
CA GLY A 158 1.74 18.61 -0.95
C GLY A 158 2.08 20.06 -0.60
N GLY A 159 3.29 20.53 -0.95
CA GLY A 159 3.68 21.94 -0.86
C GLY A 159 4.65 22.28 0.28
N ALA A 160 5.09 21.31 1.10
CA ALA A 160 6.11 21.61 2.11
C ALA A 160 7.44 22.03 1.44
N GLU A 161 7.99 23.17 1.81
CA GLU A 161 9.28 23.59 1.23
C GLU A 161 10.48 22.91 1.91
N ARG A 162 10.38 22.67 3.22
CA ARG A 162 11.51 22.23 4.06
C ARG A 162 11.18 20.96 4.83
N VAL A 163 11.66 19.83 4.30
CA VAL A 163 11.65 18.52 4.98
C VAL A 163 13.09 18.17 5.34
N LEU A 164 13.34 17.95 6.62
CA LEU A 164 14.62 17.50 7.18
C LEU A 164 14.46 16.02 7.53
N ALA A 165 15.24 15.17 6.88
CA ALA A 165 15.19 13.72 6.97
C ALA A 165 16.56 13.17 7.38
#